data_AF-A0A920P6M9-F1
#
_entry.id   AF-A0A920P6M9-F1
#
_cell.length_a   1.000
_cell.length_b   1.000
_cell.length_c   1.000
_cell.angle_alpha   90.00
_cell.angle_beta   90.00
_cell.angle_gamma   90.00
#
_symmetry.space_group_name_H-M   'P 1'
#
loop_
_entity.id
_entity.type
_entity.pdbx_description
1 polymer ?
#
loop_
_entity_poly.entity_id
_entity_poly.type
_entity_poly.pdbx_seq_one_letter_code
_entity_poly.pdbx_strand_id
1 'polypeptide(L)' 'MPSDHVTHVYIGLGGEGEYIGDGGLYRRSHNENEWTSISSGLGPNPQVRALLVHPQNPTTIYAGTNRGPF' A
#
# COMPACT_ATOMS: atom_id res chain seq x y z
N MET A 1 16.75 10.16 24.12
CA MET A 1 16.12 10.75 22.92
C MET A 1 14.92 9.86 22.59
N PRO A 2 13.68 10.36 22.52
CA PRO A 2 12.64 9.54 21.92
C PRO A 2 13.07 9.33 20.47
N SER A 3 13.12 8.08 20.02
CA SER A 3 13.46 7.75 18.64
C SER A 3 12.48 8.47 17.70
N ASP A 4 12.99 9.10 16.63
CA ASP A 4 12.21 9.62 15.50
C ASP A 4 11.57 8.47 14.69
N HIS A 5 10.84 7.60 15.38
CA HIS A 5 10.16 6.48 14.79
C HIS A 5 8.84 6.95 14.21
N VAL A 6 8.74 6.96 12.89
CA VAL A 6 7.48 7.22 12.19
C VAL A 6 6.77 5.90 11.91
N THR A 7 5.58 5.74 12.47
CA THR A 7 4.70 4.61 12.19
C THR A 7 3.92 4.90 10.91
N HIS A 8 3.95 3.96 9.98
CA HIS A 8 3.20 4.04 8.73
C HIS A 8 2.08 3.00 8.72
N VAL A 9 0.94 3.37 8.17
CA VAL A 9 -0.17 2.48 7.85
C VAL A 9 -0.28 2.39 6.33
N TYR A 10 -0.52 1.18 5.82
CA TYR A 10 -0.67 0.91 4.39
C TYR A 10 -2.03 0.28 4.12
N ILE A 11 -2.68 0.72 3.04
CA ILE A 11 -3.97 0.18 2.59
C ILE A 11 -3.87 -0.14 1.11
N GLY A 12 -4.17 -1.39 0.77
CA GLY A 12 -4.43 -1.83 -0.59
C GLY A 12 -5.93 -1.78 -0.87
N LEU A 13 -6.31 -1.25 -2.03
CA LEU A 13 -7.69 -1.29 -2.51
C LEU A 13 -7.85 -2.47 -3.47
N GLY A 14 -8.93 -3.24 -3.27
CA GLY A 14 -9.34 -4.32 -4.14
C GLY A 14 -10.85 -4.51 -4.08
N GLY A 15 -11.55 -4.32 -5.20
CA GLY A 15 -12.97 -4.61 -5.32
C GLY A 15 -13.24 -6.06 -5.73
N GLU A 16 -14.50 -6.48 -5.64
CA GLU A 16 -14.99 -7.82 -5.99
C GLU A 16 -16.28 -7.73 -6.83
N GLY A 17 -16.56 -8.76 -7.62
CA GLY A 17 -17.79 -8.86 -8.42
C GLY A 17 -17.70 -8.20 -9.80
N GLU A 18 -18.87 -7.84 -10.37
CA GLU A 18 -18.96 -7.25 -11.73
C GLU A 18 -18.37 -5.83 -11.82
N TYR A 19 -18.25 -5.14 -10.68
CA TYR A 19 -17.65 -3.81 -10.59
C TYR A 19 -16.52 -3.82 -9.56
N ILE A 20 -15.28 -3.77 -10.05
CA ILE A 20 -14.08 -3.82 -9.21
C ILE A 20 -13.69 -2.46 -8.61
N GLY A 21 -14.30 -1.36 -9.06
CA GLY A 21 -13.99 -0.01 -8.59
C GLY A 21 -12.53 0.44 -8.83
N ASP A 22 -12.15 1.49 -8.11
CA ASP A 22 -10.79 2.00 -8.11
C ASP A 22 -9.88 1.16 -7.20
N GLY A 23 -8.68 0.93 -7.69
CA GLY A 23 -7.60 0.19 -7.07
C GLY A 23 -6.41 1.12 -6.81
N GLY A 24 -5.54 0.71 -5.89
CA GLY A 24 -4.40 1.50 -5.48
C GLY A 24 -3.76 0.99 -4.21
N LEU A 25 -2.58 1.52 -3.93
CA LEU A 25 -1.86 1.38 -2.69
C LEU A 25 -1.64 2.78 -2.09
N TYR A 26 -2.03 2.93 -0.83
CA TYR A 26 -1.94 4.19 -0.10
C TYR A 26 -1.15 4.00 1.19
N ARG A 27 -0.45 5.06 1.60
CA ARG A 27 0.26 5.15 2.86
C ARG A 27 -0.19 6.39 3.61
N ARG A 28 -0.22 6.29 4.94
CA ARG A 28 -0.30 7.45 5.82
C ARG A 28 0.67 7.27 6.99
N SER A 29 1.40 8.34 7.30
CA SER A 29 2.22 8.41 8.52
C SER A 29 1.36 8.82 9.71
N HIS A 30 1.70 8.40 10.94
CA HIS A 30 0.88 8.74 12.13
C HIS A 30 0.72 10.25 12.37
N ASN A 31 1.68 11.04 11.86
CA ASN A 31 1.77 12.49 11.98
C ASN A 31 1.19 13.23 10.77
N GLU A 32 0.72 12.50 9.76
CA GLU A 32 0.06 13.04 8.57
C GLU A 32 -1.46 12.90 8.69
N ASN A 33 -2.18 13.90 8.18
CA ASN A 33 -3.64 13.92 8.16
C ASN A 33 -4.24 13.34 6.87
N GLU A 34 -3.41 13.13 5.85
CA GLU A 34 -3.85 12.72 4.51
C GLU A 34 -3.23 11.38 4.10
N TRP A 35 -3.91 10.68 3.18
CA TRP A 35 -3.39 9.48 2.55
C TRP A 35 -2.64 9.84 1.28
N THR A 36 -1.41 9.34 1.15
CA THR A 36 -0.60 9.50 -0.06
C THR A 36 -0.69 8.24 -0.91
N SER A 37 -1.03 8.36 -2.19
CA SER A 37 -0.94 7.24 -3.12
C SER A 37 0.54 6.90 -3.37
N ILE A 38 0.87 5.63 -3.20
CA ILE A 38 2.19 5.05 -3.50
C ILE A 38 2.08 3.95 -4.57
N SER A 39 1.07 4.04 -5.43
CA SER A 39 0.75 3.05 -6.47
C SER A 39 1.69 3.08 -7.69
N SER A 40 2.69 3.96 -7.68
CA SER A 40 3.63 4.13 -8.79
C SER A 40 4.36 2.81 -9.08
N GLY A 41 4.40 2.40 -10.35
CA GLY A 41 5.02 1.15 -10.77
C GLY A 41 4.12 -0.09 -10.73
N LEU A 42 2.94 -0.04 -10.08
CA LEU A 42 2.01 -1.18 -9.99
C LEU A 42 1.08 -1.34 -11.22
N GLY A 43 1.22 -0.44 -12.20
CA GLY A 43 0.36 -0.37 -13.39
C GLY A 43 -0.98 0.32 -13.14
N PRO A 44 -1.83 0.46 -14.18
CA PRO A 44 -3.09 1.20 -14.06
C PRO A 44 -4.14 0.42 -13.26
N ASN A 45 -4.77 1.08 -12.28
CA ASN A 45 -5.83 0.51 -11.44
C ASN A 45 -5.45 -0.84 -10.77
N PRO A 46 -4.38 -0.90 -9.96
CA PRO A 46 -3.91 -2.15 -9.36
C PRO A 46 -4.86 -2.60 -8.24
N GLN A 47 -5.36 -3.82 -8.31
CA GLN A 47 -6.17 -4.39 -7.22
C GLN A 47 -5.22 -5.05 -6.22
N VAL A 48 -4.88 -4.32 -5.17
CA VAL A 48 -3.88 -4.71 -4.16
C VAL A 48 -4.57 -5.47 -3.04
N ARG A 49 -4.37 -6.79 -3.00
CA ARG A 49 -5.11 -7.72 -2.13
C ARG A 49 -4.26 -8.32 -1.02
N ALA A 50 -2.94 -8.22 -1.14
CA ALA A 50 -2.00 -8.68 -0.13
C ALA A 50 -0.88 -7.65 0.04
N LEU A 51 -0.48 -7.45 1.29
CA LEU A 51 0.64 -6.58 1.66
C LEU A 51 1.53 -7.31 2.65
N LEU A 52 2.84 -7.22 2.41
CA LEU A 52 3.87 -7.69 3.33
C LEU A 52 4.92 -6.59 3.51
N VAL A 53 5.09 -6.12 4.73
CA VAL A 53 6.21 -5.24 5.09
C VAL A 53 7.42 -6.13 5.37
N HIS A 54 8.57 -5.82 4.76
CA HIS A 54 9.77 -6.60 4.97
C HIS A 54 10.26 -6.48 6.43
N PRO A 55 10.42 -7.59 7.17
CA PRO A 55 10.62 -7.53 8.63
C PRO A 55 11.95 -6.90 9.06
N GLN A 56 13.02 -7.04 8.25
CA GLN A 56 14.32 -6.41 8.52
C GLN A 56 14.53 -5.08 7.77
N ASN A 57 13.61 -4.67 6.90
CA ASN A 57 13.71 -3.43 6.14
C ASN A 57 12.31 -2.82 5.91
N PRO A 58 11.73 -2.13 6.90
CA PRO A 58 10.35 -1.64 6.84
C PRO A 58 10.06 -0.63 5.72
N THR A 59 11.10 -0.15 5.03
CA THR A 59 10.95 0.70 3.83
C THR A 59 10.57 -0.10 2.58
N THR A 60 10.67 -1.43 2.62
CA THR A 60 10.31 -2.35 1.54
C THR A 60 8.96 -3.01 1.83
N ILE A 61 8.07 -2.97 0.84
CA ILE A 61 6.72 -3.51 0.90
C ILE A 61 6.49 -4.31 -0.37
N TYR A 62 5.99 -5.53 -0.22
CA TYR A 62 5.57 -6.36 -1.33
C TYR A 62 4.06 -6.25 -1.51
N ALA A 63 3.62 -6.01 -2.74
CA ALA A 63 2.20 -5.88 -3.07
C ALA A 63 1.76 -7.05 -3.96
N GLY A 64 0.87 -7.89 -3.42
CA GLY A 64 0.18 -8.89 -4.21
C GLY A 64 -1.00 -8.25 -4.95
N THR A 65 -0.93 -8.22 -6.27
CA THR A 65 -1.99 -7.65 -7.12
C THR A 65 -2.68 -8.71 -7.97
N ASN A 66 -3.86 -8.38 -8.50
CA ASN A 66 -4.55 -9.19 -9.52
C ASN A 66 -3.77 -9.35 -10.83
N ARG A 67 -2.68 -8.60 -11.03
CA ARG A 67 -1.82 -8.67 -12.22
C ARG A 67 -0.48 -9.37 -11.96
N GLY A 68 -0.26 -9.86 -10.75
CA GLY A 68 0.99 -10.48 -10.31
C GLY A 68 1.65 -9.74 -9.13
N PRO A 69 2.75 -10.28 -8.61
CA PRO A 69 3.55 -9.63 -7.56
C PRO A 69 4.40 -8.49 -8.17
N PHE A 70 4.42 -7.35 -7.48
CA PHE A 70 5.30 -6.21 -7.77
C PHE A 70 6.07 -5.80 -6.51
#